data_AF-A0A7C2I1J9-F1
#
_entry.id   AF-A0A7C2I1J9-F1
#
_cell.length_a   1.000
_cell.length_b   1.000
_cell.length_c   1.000
_cell.angle_alpha   90.00
_cell.angle_beta   90.00
_cell.angle_gamma   90.00
#
_symmetry.space_group_name_H-M   'P 1'
#
loop_
_entity.id
_entity.type
_entity.pdbx_description
1 polymer ?
#
loop_
_entity_poly.entity_id
_entity_poly.type
_entity_poly.pdbx_seq_one_letter_code
_entity_poly.pdbx_strand_id
1 'polypeptide(L)' 'MTAASEVVGLELEEARARLGIQGLVVRSITETRPPRPVALAGVLRVVRARHDGPAVDLVVTRERYVPRR' A
#
# COMPACT_ATOMS: atom_id res chain seq x y z
N MET A 1 2.00 -14.13 13.19
CA MET A 1 1.96 -12.88 12.38
C MET A 1 2.21 -13.27 10.93
N THR A 2 1.43 -12.75 9.99
CA THR A 2 1.58 -13.06 8.55
C THR A 2 2.48 -12.03 7.87
N ALA A 3 3.29 -12.44 6.90
CA ALA A 3 4.12 -11.54 6.08
C ALA A 3 3.38 -10.28 5.59
N ALA A 4 2.12 -10.44 5.16
CA ALA A 4 1.27 -9.32 4.75
C ALA A 4 1.03 -8.28 5.85
N SER A 5 0.86 -8.68 7.11
CA SER A 5 0.65 -7.71 8.20
C SER A 5 1.90 -6.90 8.53
N GLU A 6 3.10 -7.39 8.17
CA GLU A 6 4.36 -6.70 8.48
C GLU A 6 4.64 -5.50 7.58
N VAL A 7 3.99 -5.42 6.42
CA VAL A 7 4.18 -4.31 5.48
C VAL A 7 3.18 -3.18 5.65
N VAL A 8 2.18 -3.34 6.53
CA VAL A 8 1.24 -2.27 6.84
C VAL A 8 1.99 -1.12 7.52
N GLY A 9 1.78 0.09 7.01
CA GLY A 9 2.48 1.29 7.45
C GLY A 9 3.76 1.58 6.67
N LEU A 10 4.33 0.62 5.94
CA LEU A 10 5.51 0.87 5.10
C LEU A 10 5.13 1.66 3.85
N GLU A 11 6.13 2.35 3.30
CA GLU A 11 6.02 2.93 1.96
C GLU A 11 5.86 1.81 0.91
N LEU A 12 5.18 2.09 -0.19
CA LEU A 12 4.84 1.08 -1.19
C LEU A 12 6.10 0.38 -1.76
N GLU A 13 7.14 1.13 -2.08
CA GLU A 13 8.36 0.55 -2.65
C GLU A 13 9.14 -0.28 -1.61
N GLU A 14 9.17 0.17 -0.36
CA GLU A 14 9.75 -0.60 0.75
C GLU A 14 8.97 -1.91 0.98
N ALA A 15 7.63 -1.84 0.99
CA ALA A 15 6.76 -3.00 1.11
C ALA A 15 7.00 -4.00 -0.03
N ARG A 16 7.14 -3.53 -1.27
CA ARG A 16 7.46 -4.38 -2.44
C ARG A 16 8.79 -5.09 -2.26
N ALA A 17 9.84 -4.37 -1.86
CA ALA A 17 11.15 -4.95 -1.64
C ALA A 17 11.11 -6.02 -0.55
N ARG A 18 10.45 -5.73 0.58
CA ARG A 18 10.34 -6.66 1.70
C ARG A 18 9.54 -7.93 1.36
N LEU A 19 8.44 -7.80 0.62
CA LEU A 19 7.68 -8.97 0.13
C LEU A 19 8.49 -9.79 -0.88
N GLY A 20 9.25 -9.13 -1.76
CA GLY A 20 10.12 -9.79 -2.73
C GLY A 20 11.23 -10.63 -2.06
N ILE A 21 11.84 -10.12 -0.98
CA ILE A 21 12.82 -10.87 -0.17
C ILE A 21 12.20 -12.14 0.44
N GLN A 22 10.90 -12.09 0.76
CA GLN A 22 10.15 -13.22 1.30
C GLN A 22 9.62 -14.18 0.21
N GLY A 23 9.94 -13.94 -1.07
CA GLY A 23 9.47 -14.75 -2.19
C GLY A 23 7.99 -14.54 -2.53
N LEU A 24 7.37 -13.46 -2.04
CA LEU A 24 5.97 -13.13 -2.28
C LEU A 24 5.82 -12.18 -3.45
N VAL A 25 4.75 -12.36 -4.23
CA VAL A 25 4.46 -11.55 -5.42
C VAL A 25 3.35 -10.55 -5.12
N VAL A 26 3.60 -9.26 -5.36
CA VAL A 26 2.52 -8.26 -5.30
C VAL A 26 1.66 -8.40 -6.55
N ARG A 27 0.43 -8.89 -6.37
CA ARG A 27 -0.51 -9.14 -7.48
C ARG A 27 -1.27 -7.88 -7.87
N SER A 28 -1.78 -7.15 -6.88
CA SER A 28 -2.54 -5.93 -7.12
C SER A 28 -2.20 -4.84 -6.12
N ILE A 29 -2.35 -3.59 -6.57
CA ILE A 29 -2.23 -2.39 -5.75
C ILE A 29 -3.44 -1.53 -6.00
N THR A 30 -4.20 -1.24 -4.94
CA THR A 30 -5.37 -0.38 -4.98
C THR A 30 -5.10 0.87 -4.16
N GLU A 31 -5.02 2.04 -4.80
CA GLU A 31 -4.95 3.32 -4.10
C GLU A 31 -6.34 3.74 -3.60
N THR A 32 -6.47 4.05 -2.32
CA THR A 32 -7.71 4.58 -1.75
C THR A 32 -7.98 5.97 -2.30
N ARG A 33 -9.21 6.21 -2.75
CA ARG A 33 -9.64 7.52 -3.21
C ARG A 33 -10.26 8.33 -2.06
N PRO A 34 -9.86 9.60 -1.88
CA PRO A 34 -10.48 10.47 -0.90
C PRO A 34 -11.96 10.73 -1.28
N PRO A 35 -12.86 10.88 -0.29
CA PRO A 35 -14.29 11.08 -0.53
C PRO A 35 -14.64 12.49 -1.07
N ARG A 36 -13.67 13.41 -1.09
CA ARG A 36 -13.84 14.78 -1.57
C ARG A 36 -12.73 15.11 -2.58
N PRO A 37 -12.96 16.05 -3.51
CA PRO A 37 -11.91 16.53 -4.40
C PRO A 37 -10.78 17.19 -3.60
N VAL A 38 -9.60 16.58 -3.65
CA VAL A 38 -8.36 17.05 -3.03
C VAL A 38 -7.23 16.86 -4.04
N ALA A 39 -6.18 17.66 -3.91
CA ALA A 39 -4.92 17.33 -4.55
C ALA A 39 -4.18 16.28 -3.71
N LEU A 40 -3.58 15.31 -4.39
CA LEU A 40 -2.84 14.21 -3.78
C LEU A 40 -1.39 14.64 -3.58
N ALA A 41 -0.84 14.43 -2.38
CA ALA A 41 0.55 14.76 -2.06
C ALA A 41 1.20 13.68 -1.18
N GLY A 42 2.53 13.60 -1.25
CA GLY A 42 3.31 12.63 -0.47
C GLY A 42 3.38 11.22 -1.09
N VAL A 43 4.06 10.33 -0.39
CA VAL A 43 4.31 8.95 -0.81
C VAL A 43 3.08 8.05 -0.56
N LEU A 44 3.06 6.89 -1.22
CA LEU A 44 2.06 5.86 -0.98
C LEU A 44 2.50 4.97 0.18
N ARG A 45 1.63 4.78 1.17
CA ARG A 45 1.81 3.81 2.26
C ARG A 45 0.77 2.72 2.22
N VAL A 46 1.16 1.52 2.60
CA VAL A 46 0.26 0.38 2.72
C VAL A 46 -0.62 0.56 3.95
N VAL A 47 -1.94 0.51 3.76
CA VAL A 47 -2.93 0.55 4.85
C VAL A 47 -3.63 -0.79 5.05
N ARG A 48 -3.56 -1.66 4.05
CA ARG A 48 -4.03 -3.05 4.14
C ARG A 48 -3.22 -3.92 3.21
N ALA A 49 -2.92 -5.13 3.65
CA ALA A 49 -2.34 -6.16 2.82
C ALA A 49 -3.10 -7.47 3.05
N ARG A 50 -3.44 -8.16 1.96
CA ARG A 50 -4.15 -9.43 2.00
C ARG A 50 -3.32 -10.49 1.30
N HIS A 51 -3.14 -11.61 1.98
CA HIS A 51 -2.47 -12.76 1.41
C HIS A 51 -3.43 -13.62 0.58
N ASP A 52 -2.94 -14.14 -0.53
CA ASP A 52 -3.60 -15.17 -1.32
C ASP A 52 -2.56 -16.11 -1.95
N GLY A 53 -2.31 -17.25 -1.30
CA GLY A 53 -1.24 -18.17 -1.71
C GLY A 53 0.14 -17.49 -1.69
N PRO A 54 0.94 -17.51 -2.77
CA PRO A 54 2.22 -16.80 -2.85
C PRO A 54 2.07 -15.32 -3.20
N ALA A 55 0.84 -14.82 -3.33
CA ALA A 55 0.55 -13.47 -3.76
C ALA A 55 0.04 -12.58 -2.62
N VAL A 56 0.26 -11.27 -2.75
CA VAL A 56 -0.23 -10.26 -1.84
C VAL A 56 -0.93 -9.16 -2.62
N ASP A 57 -2.15 -8.82 -2.20
CA ASP A 57 -2.88 -7.64 -2.65
C ASP A 57 -2.67 -6.51 -1.64
N LEU A 58 -2.28 -5.34 -2.14
CA LEU A 58 -2.01 -4.15 -1.32
C LEU A 58 -3.09 -3.09 -1.54
N VAL A 59 -3.55 -2.51 -0.45
CA VAL A 59 -4.31 -1.25 -0.45
C VAL A 59 -3.40 -0.17 0.10
N VAL A 60 -3.25 0.91 -0.66
CA VAL A 60 -2.34 2.02 -0.32
C VAL A 60 -3.09 3.33 -0.22
N THR A 61 -2.57 4.25 0.57
CA THR A 61 -3.06 5.64 0.64
C THR A 61 -1.90 6.61 0.48
N ARG A 62 -2.18 7.82 0.00
CA ARG A 62 -1.26 8.94 0.11
C ARG A 62 -1.19 9.42 1.55
N GLU A 63 -0.01 9.81 2.00
CA GLU A 63 0.18 10.37 3.35
C GLU A 63 -0.53 11.71 3.54
N ARG A 64 -0.72 12.49 2.47
CA ARG A 64 -1.30 13.83 2.54
C ARG A 64 -2.34 14.07 1.44
N TYR A 65 -3.45 14.66 1.86
CA TYR A 65 -4.45 15.23 0.97
C TYR A 65 -4.48 16.73 1.22
N VAL A 66 -4.35 17.55 0.17
CA VAL A 66 -4.42 19.01 0.29
C VAL A 66 -5.72 19.53 -0.34
N PRO A 67 -6.40 20.52 0.27
CA PRO A 67 -7.60 21.11 -0.33
C PRO A 67 -7.33 21.60 -1.74
N ARG A 68 -8.24 21.27 -2.67
CA ARG A 68 -8.19 21.78 -4.04
C ARG A 68 -8.67 23.24 -3.99
N ARG A 69 -7.77 24.19 -4.24
CA ARG A 69 -8.09 25.63 -4.32
C ARG A 69 -8.94 25.93 -5.55
#